data_AF-A0A7D9L3H5-F1
#
_entry.id   AF-A0A7D9L3H5-F1
#
_cell.length_a   1.000
_cell.length_b   1.000
_cell.length_c   1.000
_cell.angle_alpha   90.00
_cell.angle_beta   90.00
_cell.angle_gamma   90.00
#
_symmetry.space_group_name_H-M   'P 1'
#
loop_
_entity.id
_entity.type
_entity.pdbx_description
1 polymer ?
#
loop_
_entity_poly.entity_id
_entity_poly.type
_entity_poly.pdbx_seq_one_letter_code
_entity_poly.pdbx_strand_id
1 'polypeptide(L)'
;MAFQSNKAPGHDKVRMSTIKDALPCILPVITDMINRSLQTSVFPSAWKISEVIPLLKEGDHEVANNNRPLSLLPATSKICERVALNQLTSYTNKKKCLSKHQS
;
A
#
# COMPACT_ATOMS: atom_id res chain seq x y z
N MET A 1 8.89 9.96 1.53
CA MET A 1 8.63 9.33 2.84
C MET A 1 8.95 7.85 2.80
N ALA A 2 9.82 7.38 3.71
CA ALA A 2 10.18 5.97 3.85
C ALA A 2 9.05 5.16 4.50
N PHE A 3 9.00 3.85 4.22
CA PHE A 3 8.05 2.95 4.89
C PHE A 3 8.43 2.78 6.38
N GLN A 4 7.46 2.96 7.26
CA GLN A 4 7.64 2.73 8.70
C GLN A 4 7.70 1.23 8.97
N SER A 5 8.70 0.77 9.74
CA SER A 5 8.94 -0.65 9.99
C SER A 5 7.93 -1.28 10.96
N ASN A 6 7.39 -0.50 11.90
CA ASN A 6 6.58 -1.00 13.03
C ASN A 6 5.07 -1.01 12.78
N LYS A 7 4.62 -0.92 11.52
CA LYS A 7 3.20 -0.98 11.18
C LYS A 7 2.70 -2.43 11.19
N ALA A 8 1.41 -2.61 11.48
CA ALA A 8 0.76 -3.92 11.43
C ALA A 8 0.90 -4.54 10.02
N PRO A 9 1.24 -5.83 9.92
CA PRO A 9 1.29 -6.53 8.64
C PRO A 9 -0.11 -6.75 8.08
N GLY A 10 -0.18 -7.19 6.81
CA GLY A 10 -1.44 -7.63 6.22
C GLY A 10 -1.80 -9.05 6.62
N HIS A 11 -2.71 -9.66 5.87
CA HIS A 11 -3.18 -11.04 6.10
C HIS A 11 -2.03 -12.08 6.06
N ASP A 12 -0.97 -11.82 5.30
CA ASP A 12 0.23 -12.67 5.17
C ASP A 12 1.15 -12.65 6.40
N LYS A 13 0.88 -11.75 7.36
CA LYS A 13 1.66 -11.52 8.58
C LYS A 13 3.14 -11.16 8.32
N VAL A 14 3.50 -10.75 7.10
CA VAL A 14 4.85 -10.30 6.75
C VAL A 14 5.01 -8.82 7.06
N ARG A 15 5.94 -8.50 7.97
CA ARG A 15 6.23 -7.12 8.37
C ARG A 15 7.15 -6.44 7.38
N MET A 16 7.04 -5.11 7.32
CA MET A 16 7.94 -4.27 6.51
C MET A 16 9.40 -4.38 6.96
N SER A 17 9.67 -4.58 8.25
CA SER A 17 11.03 -4.85 8.75
C SER A 17 11.62 -6.10 8.11
N THR A 18 10.87 -7.20 8.09
CA THR A 18 11.30 -8.46 7.48
C THR A 18 11.66 -8.31 6.01
N ILE A 19 10.87 -7.54 5.25
CA ILE A 19 11.17 -7.25 3.84
C ILE A 19 12.47 -6.44 3.73
N LYS A 20 12.65 -5.40 4.56
CA LYS A 20 13.87 -4.57 4.57
C LYS A 20 15.11 -5.40 4.87
N ASP A 21 15.04 -6.27 5.87
CA ASP A 21 16.16 -7.12 6.27
C ASP A 21 16.53 -8.11 5.16
N ALA A 22 15.54 -8.59 4.40
CA ALA A 22 15.72 -9.52 3.29
C ALA A 22 16.05 -8.85 1.94
N LEU A 23 16.08 -7.51 1.85
CA LEU A 23 16.30 -6.78 0.60
C LEU A 23 17.55 -7.21 -0.18
N PRO A 24 18.71 -7.50 0.44
CA PRO A 24 19.90 -7.95 -0.28
C PRO A 24 19.63 -9.18 -1.16
N CYS A 25 18.66 -10.02 -0.78
CA CYS A 25 18.30 -11.23 -1.51
C CYS A 25 17.06 -11.05 -2.41
N ILE A 26 16.04 -10.33 -1.94
CA ILE A 26 14.72 -10.33 -2.59
C ILE A 26 14.45 -9.11 -3.47
N LEU A 27 15.31 -8.08 -3.42
CA LEU A 27 15.10 -6.83 -4.17
C LEU A 27 14.87 -7.08 -5.67
N PRO A 28 15.69 -7.87 -6.39
CA PRO A 28 15.47 -8.11 -7.82
C PRO A 28 14.10 -8.73 -8.12
N VAL A 29 13.66 -9.66 -7.27
CA VAL A 29 12.38 -10.36 -7.41
C VAL A 29 11.21 -9.42 -7.20
N ILE A 30 11.22 -8.62 -6.13
CA ILE A 30 10.15 -7.64 -5.86
C ILE A 30 10.08 -6.61 -6.99
N THR A 31 11.22 -6.13 -7.49
CA THR A 31 11.26 -5.18 -8.60
C THR A 31 10.67 -5.76 -9.88
N ASP A 32 11.05 -6.99 -10.26
CA ASP A 32 10.49 -7.66 -11.43
C ASP A 32 8.97 -7.88 -11.31
N MET A 33 8.49 -8.32 -10.15
CA MET A 33 7.05 -8.49 -9.89
C MET A 33 6.26 -7.19 -10.05
N ILE A 34 6.76 -6.07 -9.50
CA ILE A 34 6.10 -4.76 -9.62
C ILE A 34 6.11 -4.28 -11.07
N ASN A 35 7.25 -4.39 -11.75
CA ASN A 35 7.36 -3.97 -13.14
C ASN A 35 6.42 -4.76 -14.04
N ARG A 36 6.37 -6.09 -13.88
CA ARG A 36 5.41 -6.93 -14.62
C ARG A 36 3.98 -6.50 -14.34
N SER A 37 3.63 -6.31 -13.07
CA SER A 37 2.26 -5.90 -12.70
C SER A 37 1.83 -4.61 -13.40
N LEU A 38 2.70 -3.61 -13.46
CA LEU A 38 2.44 -2.33 -14.13
C LEU A 38 2.43 -2.48 -15.66
N GLN A 39 3.35 -3.25 -16.24
CA GLN A 39 3.44 -3.45 -17.70
C GLN A 39 2.26 -4.24 -18.25
N THR A 40 1.79 -5.25 -17.53
CA THR A 40 0.67 -6.11 -17.97
C THR A 40 -0.68 -5.62 -17.48
N SER A 41 -0.74 -4.54 -16.70
CA SER A 41 -1.96 -4.06 -16.03
C SER A 41 -2.64 -5.14 -15.17
N VAL A 42 -1.88 -6.10 -14.65
CA VAL A 42 -2.39 -7.18 -13.81
C VAL A 42 -1.80 -7.05 -12.41
N PHE A 43 -2.65 -6.72 -11.44
CA PHE A 43 -2.26 -6.67 -10.04
C PHE A 43 -2.31 -8.07 -9.40
N PRO A 44 -1.27 -8.53 -8.69
CA PRO A 44 -1.23 -9.86 -8.07
C PRO A 44 -2.44 -10.09 -7.15
N SER A 45 -3.10 -11.25 -7.29
CA SER A 45 -4.29 -11.60 -6.50
C SER A 45 -4.02 -11.61 -5.00
N ALA A 46 -2.88 -12.17 -4.58
CA ALA A 46 -2.46 -12.19 -3.18
C ALA A 46 -2.32 -10.77 -2.59
N TRP A 47 -1.93 -9.78 -3.40
CA TRP A 47 -1.78 -8.41 -2.92
C TRP A 47 -3.12 -7.68 -2.76
N LYS A 48 -4.22 -8.21 -3.34
CA LYS A 48 -5.58 -7.63 -3.22
C LYS A 48 -6.26 -7.95 -1.90
N ILE A 49 -5.76 -8.93 -1.14
CA ILE A 49 -6.39 -9.40 0.09
C ILE A 49 -5.99 -8.49 1.24
N SER A 50 -6.97 -7.85 1.89
CA SER A 50 -6.77 -7.06 3.10
C SER A 50 -7.44 -7.70 4.32
N GLU A 51 -6.84 -7.49 5.49
CA GLU A 51 -7.48 -7.76 6.78
C GLU A 51 -8.17 -6.47 7.23
N VAL A 52 -9.49 -6.51 7.42
CA VAL A 52 -10.28 -5.32 7.80
C VAL A 52 -10.42 -5.28 9.31
N ILE A 53 -9.93 -4.21 9.93
CA ILE A 53 -10.08 -3.96 11.36
C ILE A 53 -11.02 -2.77 11.60
N PRO A 54 -12.02 -2.87 12.49
CA PRO A 54 -12.83 -1.74 12.90
C PRO A 54 -11.99 -0.82 13.80
N LEU A 55 -11.93 0.47 13.45
CA LEU A 55 -11.32 1.51 14.26
C LEU A 55 -12.39 2.49 14.72
N LEU A 56 -12.43 2.79 16.01
CA LEU A 56 -13.36 3.79 16.53
C LEU A 56 -13.10 5.13 15.86
N LYS A 57 -14.17 5.72 15.34
CA LYS A 57 -14.20 7.11 14.92
C LYS A 57 -14.61 7.99 16.10
N GLU A 58 -15.72 7.66 16.76
CA GLU A 58 -16.32 8.41 17.88
C GLU A 58 -17.35 7.56 18.63
N GLY A 59 -17.65 7.87 19.90
CA GLY A 59 -18.73 7.22 20.65
C GLY A 59 -18.41 5.80 21.12
N ASP A 60 -19.42 4.92 21.09
CA ASP A 60 -19.36 3.52 21.54
C ASP A 60 -18.94 2.57 20.41
N HIS A 61 -18.01 1.65 20.71
CA HIS A 61 -17.50 0.63 19.80
C HIS A 61 -18.54 -0.40 19.36
N GLU A 62 -19.56 -0.68 20.18
CA GLU A 62 -20.60 -1.67 19.85
C GLU A 62 -21.58 -1.17 18.78
N VAL A 63 -21.59 0.15 18.53
CA VAL A 63 -22.37 0.74 17.44
C VAL A 63 -21.54 0.70 16.16
N ALA A 64 -21.97 -0.10 15.17
CA ALA A 64 -21.21 -0.28 13.92
C ALA A 64 -20.86 1.06 13.22
N ASN A 65 -21.79 2.02 13.18
CA ASN A 65 -21.61 3.32 12.53
C ASN A 65 -20.55 4.22 13.21
N ASN A 66 -20.22 3.93 14.46
CA ASN A 66 -19.20 4.64 15.23
C ASN A 66 -17.78 4.19 14.87
N ASN A 67 -17.64 3.11 14.10
CA ASN A 67 -16.36 2.59 13.65
C ASN A 67 -16.16 2.85 12.16
N ARG A 68 -14.91 3.05 11.75
CA ARG A 68 -14.50 3.04 10.34
C ARG A 68 -13.68 1.78 10.05
N PRO A 69 -13.86 1.15 8.88
CA PRO A 69 -13.01 0.03 8.49
C PRO A 69 -11.61 0.54 8.12
N LEU A 70 -10.57 -0.14 8.61
CA LEU A 70 -9.20 0.03 8.13
C LEU A 70 -8.73 -1.27 7.48
N SER A 71 -8.31 -1.17 6.22
CA SER A 71 -7.73 -2.28 5.47
C SER A 71 -6.23 -2.40 5.71
N LEU A 72 -5.81 -3.50 6.32
CA LEU A 72 -4.41 -3.88 6.45
C LEU A 72 -3.99 -4.70 5.21
N LEU A 73 -3.36 -4.01 4.26
CA LEU A 73 -2.81 -4.63 3.06
C LEU A 73 -1.41 -5.24 3.31
N PRO A 74 -1.03 -6.30 2.55
CA PRO A 74 0.33 -6.82 2.49
C PRO A 74 1.36 -5.72 2.26
N ALA A 75 2.54 -5.87 2.87
CA ALA A 75 3.60 -4.87 2.76
C ALA A 75 4.07 -4.69 1.30
N THR A 76 4.12 -5.76 0.52
CA THR A 76 4.44 -5.74 -0.92
C THR A 76 3.40 -4.98 -1.76
N SER A 77 2.10 -5.11 -1.44
CA SER A 77 1.02 -4.32 -2.07
C SER A 77 1.30 -2.83 -1.93
N LYS A 78 1.59 -2.39 -0.70
CA LYS A 78 1.88 -0.99 -0.37
C LYS A 78 3.15 -0.47 -1.09
N ILE A 79 4.14 -1.33 -1.30
CA ILE A 79 5.34 -0.98 -2.08
C ILE A 79 4.95 -0.72 -3.54
N CYS A 80 4.17 -1.61 -4.17
CA CYS A 80 3.70 -1.43 -5.54
C CYS A 80 2.85 -0.16 -5.70
N GLU A 81 1.88 0.06 -4.80
CA GLU A 81 1.04 1.27 -4.79
C GLU A 81 1.88 2.54 -4.67
N ARG A 82 2.94 2.53 -3.85
CA ARG A 82 3.84 3.67 -3.72
C ARG A 82 4.62 3.94 -5.01
N VAL A 83 5.07 2.90 -5.71
CA VAL A 83 5.74 3.06 -7.00
C VAL A 83 4.79 3.71 -8.01
N ALA A 84 3.56 3.20 -8.13
CA ALA A 84 2.55 3.77 -9.00
C ALA A 84 2.20 5.22 -8.64
N LEU A 85 2.01 5.51 -7.35
CA LEU A 85 1.74 6.87 -6.85
C LEU A 85 2.87 7.83 -7.26
N ASN A 86 4.13 7.45 -7.02
CA ASN A 86 5.26 8.32 -7.36
C ASN A 86 5.32 8.64 -8.86
N GLN A 87 5.07 7.63 -9.72
CA GLN A 87 5.05 7.81 -11.17
C GLN A 87 3.89 8.72 -11.61
N LEU A 88 2.69 8.46 -11.10
CA LEU A 88 1.50 9.26 -11.40
C LEU A 88 1.65 10.70 -10.93
N THR A 89 2.06 10.92 -9.68
CA THR A 89 2.29 12.28 -9.14
C THR A 89 3.35 13.03 -9.94
N SER A 90 4.44 12.36 -10.33
CA SER A 90 5.47 12.97 -11.19
C SER A 90 4.88 13.41 -12.54
N TYR A 91 4.11 12.53 -13.17
CA TYR A 91 3.45 12.82 -14.45
C TYR A 91 2.45 13.97 -14.34
N THR A 92 1.55 13.92 -13.35
CA THR A 92 0.48 14.91 -13.19
C THR A 92 1.02 16.29 -12.88
N ASN A 93 2.05 16.39 -12.03
CA ASN A 93 2.71 17.64 -11.71
C ASN A 93 3.42 18.23 -12.94
N LYS A 94 4.12 17.39 -13.72
CA LYS A 94 4.80 17.83 -14.95
C LYS A 94 3.81 18.32 -16.00
N LYS A 95 2.63 17.68 -16.10
CA LYS A 95 1.58 18.03 -17.07
C LYS A 95 0.60 19.11 -16.58
N LYS A 96 0.69 19.54 -15.31
CA LYS A 96 -0.25 20.48 -14.67
C LYS A 96 -1.72 20.07 -14.88
N CYS A 97 -2.00 18.78 -14.83
CA CYS A 97 -3.36 18.26 -15.07
C CYS A 97 -4.20 18.12 -13.79
N LEU A 98 -3.65 18.49 -12.63
CA LEU A 98 -4.43 18.63 -11.39
C LEU A 98 -5.06 20.02 -11.32
N SER A 99 -6.30 20.09 -10.83
CA SER A 99 -6.95 21.37 -10.59
C SER A 99 -6.21 22.15 -9.49
N LYS A 100 -6.32 23.48 -9.49
CA LYS A 100 -5.73 24.35 -8.47
C LYS A 100 -6.27 24.08 -7.05
N HIS A 101 -7.40 23.39 -6.94
CA HIS A 101 -8.01 23.02 -5.65
C HIS A 101 -7.65 21.59 -5.22
N GLN A 102 -6.86 20.87 -6.00
CA GLN A 102 -6.44 19.49 -5.75
C GLN A 102 -4.91 19.34 -5.65
N SER A 103 -4.16 20.43 -5.79
CA SER A 103 -2.70 20.50 -5.67
C SER A 103 -2.23 20.52 -4.22
#